data_AF-A0A1D2M4M4-F1
#
_entry.id   AF-A0A1D2M4M4-F1
#
_cell.length_a   1.000
_cell.length_b   1.000
_cell.length_c   1.000
_cell.angle_alpha   90.00
_cell.angle_beta   90.00
_cell.angle_gamma   90.00
#
_symmetry.space_group_name_H-M   'P 1'
#
loop_
_entity.id
_entity.type
_entity.pdbx_description
1 polymer ?
#
loop_
_entity_poly.entity_id
_entity_poly.type
_entity_poly.pdbx_seq_one_letter_code
_entity_poly.pdbx_strand_id
1 'polypeptide(L)' 'MNPEIFNLINLGQNWTTAGNYCQESGMQLATIETQAQADFLKSKYSSEGFTGNFWTAARDAHLPRNLLGILLELCQ' A
#
# COMPACT_ATOMS: atom_id res chain seq x y z
N MET A 1 -9.85 2.44 16.73
CA MET A 1 -8.66 2.28 15.85
C MET A 1 -8.65 3.47 14.92
N ASN A 2 -7.54 4.21 14.86
CA ASN A 2 -7.48 5.49 14.15
C ASN A 2 -7.11 5.25 12.67
N PRO A 3 -8.00 5.47 11.69
CA PRO A 3 -7.73 5.28 10.25
C PRO A 3 -6.78 6.35 9.64
N GLU A 4 -6.12 7.15 10.46
CA GLU A 4 -5.54 8.44 10.06
C GLU A 4 -4.15 8.42 9.41
N ILE A 5 -3.48 7.28 9.25
CA ILE A 5 -2.12 7.29 8.65
C ILE A 5 -2.00 6.23 7.57
N PHE A 6 -2.85 6.31 6.54
CA PHE A 6 -2.54 5.69 5.25
C PHE A 6 -2.00 6.77 4.33
N ASN A 7 -0.74 6.64 3.92
CA ASN A 7 -0.10 7.48 2.93
C ASN A 7 -0.08 6.74 1.59
N LEU A 8 -0.82 7.28 0.62
CA LEU A 8 -0.89 6.75 -0.75
C LEU A 8 0.13 7.47 -1.61
N ILE A 9 1.05 6.71 -2.21
CA ILE A 9 2.21 7.25 -2.90
C ILE A 9 2.24 6.70 -4.32
N ASN A 10 2.31 7.61 -5.29
CA ASN A 10 2.30 7.30 -6.72
C ASN A 10 3.68 7.52 -7.34
N LEU A 11 4.60 6.60 -7.07
CA LEU A 11 5.94 6.58 -7.65
C LEU A 11 6.13 5.49 -8.72
N GLY A 12 5.14 4.59 -8.88
CA GLY A 12 5.16 3.54 -9.90
C GLY A 12 6.33 2.57 -9.76
N GLN A 13 6.61 2.10 -8.54
CA GLN A 13 7.76 1.25 -8.25
C GLN A 13 7.41 -0.24 -8.09
N ASN A 14 8.44 -1.08 -8.05
CA ASN A 14 8.27 -2.47 -7.64
C ASN A 14 8.07 -2.55 -6.11
N TRP A 15 7.49 -3.65 -5.63
CA TRP A 15 7.13 -3.82 -4.21
C TRP A 15 8.31 -3.66 -3.24
N THR A 16 9.52 -4.06 -3.65
CA THR A 16 10.70 -3.96 -2.78
C THR A 16 11.10 -2.50 -2.60
N THR A 17 11.14 -1.72 -3.68
CA THR A 17 11.49 -0.30 -3.60
C THR A 17 10.40 0.49 -2.87
N ALA A 18 9.13 0.17 -3.08
CA ALA A 18 8.01 0.73 -2.30
C ALA A 18 8.15 0.47 -0.79
N GLY A 19 8.55 -0.74 -0.41
CA GLY A 19 8.82 -1.09 0.98
C GLY A 19 9.96 -0.28 1.60
N ASN A 20 11.06 -0.11 0.85
CA ASN A 20 12.18 0.72 1.29
C ASN A 20 11.78 2.18 1.42
N TYR A 21 10.99 2.72 0.48
CA TYR A 21 10.51 4.09 0.52
C TYR A 21 9.70 4.38 1.79
N CYS A 22 8.75 3.50 2.14
CA CYS A 22 7.98 3.66 3.37
C CYS A 22 8.93 3.68 4.59
N GLN A 23 9.91 2.76 4.65
CA GLN A 23 10.88 2.67 5.74
C GLN A 23 11.77 3.91 5.87
N GLU A 24 12.27 4.44 4.76
CA GLU A 24 13.04 5.68 4.71
C GLU A 24 12.23 6.88 5.22
N SER A 25 10.90 6.83 5.04
CA SER A 25 9.95 7.83 5.53
C SER A 25 9.47 7.57 6.97
N GLY A 26 10.03 6.58 7.68
CA GLY A 26 9.63 6.21 9.04
C GLY A 26 8.31 5.43 9.14
N MET A 27 7.84 4.89 8.02
CA MET A 27 6.61 4.10 7.87
C MET A 27 6.92 2.67 7.41
N GLN A 28 5.90 1.88 7.14
CA GLN A 28 6.02 0.57 6.51
C GLN A 28 4.92 0.39 5.46
N LEU A 29 5.03 -0.65 4.62
CA LEU A 29 3.89 -1.03 3.79
C LEU A 29 2.68 -1.34 4.66
N ALA A 30 1.52 -0.88 4.22
CA ALA A 30 0.28 -0.96 4.95
C ALA A 30 -0.24 -2.39 5.08
N THR A 31 -0.80 -2.71 6.25
CA THR A 31 -1.60 -3.91 6.50
C THR A 31 -3.07 -3.52 6.61
N ILE A 32 -3.94 -4.26 5.93
CA ILE A 32 -5.39 -4.06 6.00
C ILE A 32 -5.95 -5.22 6.81
N GLU A 33 -6.35 -4.94 8.06
CA GLU A 33 -6.72 -5.96 9.04
C GLU A 33 -8.22 -5.99 9.32
N THR A 34 -8.93 -4.90 9.01
CA THR A 34 -10.35 -4.73 9.32
C THR A 34 -11.15 -4.26 8.11
N GLN A 35 -12.44 -4.60 8.09
CA GLN A 35 -13.37 -4.13 7.06
C GLN A 35 -13.45 -2.60 7.04
N ALA A 36 -13.40 -1.95 8.20
CA ALA A 36 -13.43 -0.49 8.32
C ALA A 36 -12.23 0.18 7.62
N GLN A 37 -11.02 -0.39 7.71
CA GLN A 37 -9.85 0.09 6.97
C GLN A 37 -10.03 -0.08 5.45
N ALA A 38 -10.57 -1.22 5.02
CA ALA A 38 -10.86 -1.46 3.62
C ALA A 38 -11.90 -0.48 3.06
N ASP A 39 -12.96 -0.19 3.83
CA ASP A 39 -14.01 0.75 3.42
C ASP A 39 -13.52 2.19 3.40
N PHE A 40 -12.67 2.59 4.34
CA PHE A 40 -11.97 3.87 4.30
C PHE A 40 -11.13 4.02 3.02
N LEU A 41 -10.27 3.05 2.71
CA LEU A 41 -9.45 3.08 1.49
C LEU A 41 -10.30 3.13 0.21
N LYS A 42 -11.43 2.40 0.16
CA LYS A 42 -12.39 2.47 -0.97
C LYS A 42 -13.03 3.84 -1.12
N SER A 43 -13.39 4.49 -0.01
CA SER A 43 -13.97 5.85 -0.04
C SER A 43 -12.97 6.87 -0.61
N LYS A 44 -11.68 6.71 -0.30
CA LYS A 44 -10.60 7.54 -0.83
C LYS A 44 -10.40 7.33 -2.33
N TYR A 45 -10.54 6.09 -2.80
CA TYR A 45 -10.42 5.72 -4.22
C TYR A 45 -11.27 6.59 -5.15
N SER A 46 -12.47 6.97 -4.69
CA SER A 46 -13.44 7.74 -5.48
C SER A 46 -13.34 9.25 -5.28
N SER A 47 -12.88 9.73 -4.12
CA SER A 47 -12.86 11.17 -3.81
C SER A 47 -11.57 11.90 -4.20
N GLU A 48 -10.43 11.21 -4.24
CA GLU A 48 -9.10 11.84 -4.38
C GLU A 48 -8.37 11.47 -5.69
N GLY A 49 -9.03 10.76 -6.61
CA GLY A 49 -8.46 10.44 -7.93
C GLY A 49 -7.41 9.33 -7.91
N PHE A 50 -7.44 8.46 -6.91
CA PHE A 50 -6.55 7.29 -6.83
C PHE A 50 -6.97 6.23 -7.85
N THR A 51 -6.38 6.28 -9.03
CA THR A 51 -6.58 5.27 -10.08
C THR A 51 -5.39 4.32 -10.12
N GLY A 52 -5.62 3.02 -9.92
CA GLY A 52 -4.61 1.97 -10.05
C GLY A 52 -4.60 0.96 -8.92
N ASN A 53 -3.64 0.05 -8.98
CA ASN A 53 -3.38 -0.96 -7.95
C ASN A 53 -2.27 -0.47 -7.02
N PHE A 54 -2.34 -0.82 -5.74
CA PHE A 54 -1.35 -0.42 -4.72
C PHE A 54 -0.73 -1.65 -4.04
N TRP A 55 0.55 -1.54 -3.71
CA TRP A 55 1.29 -2.46 -2.89
C TRP A 55 0.87 -2.31 -1.44
N THR A 56 0.58 -3.45 -0.82
CA THR A 56 0.37 -3.59 0.61
C THR A 56 1.44 -4.54 1.15
N ALA A 57 1.55 -4.66 2.46
CA ALA A 57 2.47 -5.61 3.09
C ALA A 57 2.06 -7.08 2.88
N ALA A 58 0.85 -7.34 2.33
CA ALA A 58 0.40 -8.68 2.04
C ALA A 58 1.33 -9.35 1.02
N ARG A 59 1.77 -10.56 1.36
CA ARG A 59 2.64 -11.39 0.53
C ARG A 59 2.08 -12.81 0.47
N ASP A 60 2.12 -13.42 -0.69
CA ASP A 60 1.97 -14.86 -0.77
C ASP A 60 3.30 -15.50 -0.34
N ALA A 61 3.28 -16.29 0.73
CA ALA A 61 4.46 -16.99 1.22
C ALA A 61 5.00 -18.01 0.21
N HIS A 62 4.18 -18.45 -0.75
CA HIS A 62 4.56 -19.43 -1.77
C HIS A 62 5.21 -18.81 -3.01
N LEU A 63 5.18 -17.48 -3.15
CA LEU A 63 5.75 -16.80 -4.33
C LEU A 63 7.10 -16.14 -4.00
N PRO A 64 8.12 -16.29 -4.88
CA PRO A 64 9.39 -15.60 -4.72
C PRO A 64 9.22 -14.08 -4.89
N ARG A 65 10.04 -13.31 -4.15
CA ARG A 65 10.01 -11.84 -4.06
C ARG A 65 10.07 -11.10 -5.42
N ASN A 66 10.58 -11.76 -6.46
CA ASN A 66 10.80 -11.19 -7.78
C ASN A 66 9.60 -11.27 -8.74
N LEU A 67 8.50 -11.94 -8.35
CA LEU A 67 7.26 -12.00 -9.15
C LEU A 67 6.28 -10.85 -8.86
N LEU A 68 6.66 -9.91 -7.98
CA LEU A 68 5.85 -8.75 -7.65
C LEU A 68 6.00 -7.74 -8.79
N GLY A 69 4.90 -7.39 -9.47
CA GLY A 69 4.87 -6.48 -10.62
C GLY A 69 5.26 -5.02 -10.28
N ILE A 70 4.68 -4.06 -11.00
CA ILE A 70 4.80 -2.63 -10.69
C ILE A 70 3.42 -2.13 -10.26
N LEU A 71 3.30 -1.60 -9.05
CA LEU A 71 2.07 -1.04 -8.51
C LEU A 71 2.41 0.23 -7.69
N LEU A 72 1.37 1.01 -7.37
CA LEU A 72 1.44 2.18 -6.47
C LEU A 72 1.79 1.73 -5.03
N GLU A 73 2.01 2.63 -4.08
CA GLU A 73 2.54 2.27 -2.76
C GLU A 73 1.59 2.75 -1.65
N LEU A 74 1.20 1.85 -0.74
CA LEU A 74 0.39 2.18 0.42
C LEU A 74 1.26 2.06 1.68
N CYS A 75 1.64 3.19 2.28
CA CYS A 75 2.41 3.23 3.53
C CYS A 75 1.50 3.49 4.74
N GLN A 76 1.87 2.95 5.90
CA GLN A 76 1.27 3.24 7.22
C GLN A 76 2.32 3.41 8.30
#